data_AF-A0A955YXX9-F1
#
_entry.id   AF-A0A955YXX9-F1
#
_cell.length_a   1.000
_cell.length_b   1.000
_cell.length_c   1.000
_cell.angle_alpha   90.00
_cell.angle_beta   90.00
_cell.angle_gamma   90.00
#
_symmetry.space_group_name_H-M   'P 1'
#
loop_
_entity.id
_entity.type
_entity.pdbx_description
1 polymer ?
#
loop_
_entity_poly.entity_id
_entity_poly.type
_entity_poly.pdbx_seq_one_letter_code
_entity_poly.pdbx_strand_id
1 'polypeptide(L)'
;TRKHKLPVIEADFVPHKSEITARLPEGEATRVTLHDGSSVVFRKVSKDFDPTDRSTVLAHLIERQGAGEIPVGLLYMNEEGVEMHEATKTVDRPLVDLPYSELCPGSAALEALQKRYV
;
A
#
# COMPACT_ATOMS: atom_id res chain seq x y z
N THR A 1 -35.55 -9.55 44.02
CA THR A 1 -34.45 -8.62 44.32
C THR A 1 -33.65 -8.37 43.04
N ARG A 2 -33.89 -7.21 42.42
CA ARG A 2 -33.34 -6.82 41.12
C ARG A 2 -31.88 -6.40 41.30
N LYS A 3 -30.96 -7.38 41.36
CA LYS A 3 -29.52 -7.15 41.49
C LYS A 3 -28.94 -6.68 40.15
N HIS A 4 -28.63 -5.39 40.10
CA HIS A 4 -27.55 -4.76 39.31
C HIS A 4 -27.22 -5.39 37.95
N LYS A 5 -27.97 -5.00 36.91
CA LYS A 5 -27.41 -4.85 35.56
C LYS A 5 -27.32 -3.35 35.31
N LEU A 6 -26.11 -2.81 35.36
CA LEU A 6 -25.77 -1.51 34.82
C LEU A 6 -25.33 -1.75 33.37
N PRO A 7 -26.17 -1.51 32.36
CA PRO A 7 -25.67 -1.22 31.03
C PRO A 7 -25.29 0.28 31.08
N VAL A 8 -24.22 0.80 30.50
CA VAL A 8 -23.79 0.75 29.11
C VAL A 8 -22.43 1.46 29.14
N ILE A 9 -21.33 0.75 28.89
CA ILE A 9 -20.24 1.42 28.17
C ILE A 9 -20.65 1.21 26.72
N GLU A 10 -20.99 2.29 26.04
CA GLU A 10 -21.32 2.28 24.62
C GLU A 10 -19.99 2.12 23.87
N ALA A 11 -19.38 0.94 23.99
CA ALA A 11 -18.05 0.66 23.47
C ALA A 11 -18.01 0.74 21.92
N ASP A 12 -19.19 0.66 21.30
CA ASP A 12 -19.38 0.71 19.85
C ASP A 12 -19.77 2.11 19.35
N PHE A 13 -19.86 3.11 20.24
CA PHE A 13 -20.25 4.47 19.85
C PHE A 13 -19.05 5.27 19.32
N VAL A 14 -19.02 5.47 18.00
CA VAL A 14 -18.09 6.40 17.35
C VAL A 14 -18.82 7.72 17.06
N PRO A 15 -18.53 8.81 17.79
CA PRO A 15 -19.20 10.08 17.57
C PRO A 15 -18.84 10.66 16.20
N HIS A 16 -19.85 11.15 15.48
CA HIS A 16 -19.60 11.91 14.25
C HIS A 16 -18.73 13.13 14.54
N LYS A 17 -17.72 13.33 13.69
CA LYS A 17 -16.85 14.51 13.67
C LYS A 17 -16.85 15.08 12.25
N SER A 18 -16.68 16.41 12.15
CA SER A 18 -16.56 17.09 10.86
C SER A 18 -15.27 16.67 10.16
N GLU A 19 -15.29 16.55 8.84
CA GLU A 19 -14.07 16.27 8.07
C GLU A 19 -13.03 17.37 8.28
N ILE A 20 -11.76 16.97 8.40
CA ILE A 20 -10.62 17.88 8.45
C ILE A 20 -10.01 17.94 7.05
N THR A 21 -10.10 19.10 6.40
CA THR A 21 -9.46 19.34 5.10
C THR A 21 -8.25 20.23 5.29
N ALA A 22 -7.12 19.87 4.68
CA ALA A 22 -5.90 20.67 4.66
C ALA A 22 -5.34 20.76 3.23
N ARG A 23 -4.84 21.94 2.86
CA ARG A 23 -4.03 22.09 1.64
C ARG A 23 -2.58 21.87 2.01
N LEU A 24 -1.89 21.08 1.20
CA LEU A 24 -0.49 20.73 1.39
C LEU A 24 0.32 21.32 0.23
N PRO A 25 0.89 22.52 0.38
CA PRO A 25 1.77 23.11 -0.63
C PRO A 25 2.99 22.20 -0.84
N GLU A 26 3.49 22.14 -2.07
CA GLU A 26 4.65 21.31 -2.40
C GLU A 26 5.92 21.80 -1.69
N GLY A 27 6.70 20.88 -1.15
CA GLY A 27 7.93 21.18 -0.41
C GLY A 27 7.72 21.72 1.02
N GLU A 28 6.49 22.08 1.39
CA GLU A 28 6.19 22.71 2.67
C GLU A 28 5.66 21.73 3.72
N ALA A 29 5.93 22.06 5.00
CA ALA A 29 5.36 21.37 6.15
C ALA A 29 4.07 22.07 6.58
N THR A 30 2.97 21.32 6.65
CA THR A 30 1.65 21.79 7.08
C THR A 30 1.26 21.09 8.37
N ARG A 31 1.04 21.86 9.44
CA ARG A 31 0.49 21.35 10.69
C ARG A 31 -1.04 21.27 10.60
N VAL A 32 -1.59 20.11 10.91
CA VAL A 32 -3.03 19.84 10.95
C VAL A 32 -3.41 19.44 12.38
N THR A 33 -4.35 20.17 12.97
CA THR A 33 -4.87 19.88 14.32
C THR A 33 -6.03 18.91 14.23
N LEU A 34 -5.97 17.83 15.01
CA LEU A 34 -7.00 16.81 15.11
C LEU A 34 -8.10 17.20 16.11
N HIS A 35 -9.21 16.47 16.11
CA HIS A 35 -10.36 16.75 16.98
C HIS A 35 -10.08 16.65 18.49
N ASP A 36 -9.03 15.93 18.88
CA ASP A 36 -8.57 15.79 20.26
C ASP A 36 -7.56 16.89 20.67
N GLY A 37 -7.25 17.81 19.76
CA GLY A 37 -6.27 18.88 19.97
C GLY A 37 -4.82 18.46 19.70
N SER A 38 -4.56 17.19 19.42
CA SER A 38 -3.25 16.75 18.93
C SER A 38 -2.97 17.31 17.53
N SER A 39 -1.71 17.27 17.09
CA SER A 39 -1.33 17.80 15.78
C SER A 39 -0.44 16.84 15.02
N VAL A 40 -0.68 16.73 13.72
CA VAL A 40 0.15 16.00 12.77
C VAL A 40 0.81 17.01 11.84
N VAL A 41 2.08 16.81 11.50
CA VAL A 41 2.78 17.65 10.53
C VAL A 41 2.98 16.84 9.26
N PHE A 42 2.36 17.26 8.16
CA PHE A 42 2.55 16.66 6.85
C PHE A 42 3.57 17.48 6.07
N ARG A 43 4.55 16.83 5.42
CA ARG A 43 5.45 17.48 4.46
C ARG A 43 5.20 16.90 3.07
N LYS A 44 4.68 17.72 2.17
CA LYS A 44 4.57 17.28 0.77
C LYS A 44 5.95 17.30 0.12
N VAL A 45 6.32 16.24 -0.59
CA VAL A 45 7.59 16.19 -1.33
C VAL A 45 7.71 17.39 -2.28
N SER A 46 8.92 17.91 -2.46
CA SER A 46 9.18 19.01 -3.40
C SER A 46 9.13 18.50 -4.84
N LYS A 47 9.00 19.41 -5.81
CA LYS A 47 9.09 19.07 -7.23
C LYS A 47 10.46 18.52 -7.64
N ASP A 48 11.50 18.93 -6.93
CA ASP A 48 12.88 18.56 -7.20
C ASP A 48 13.28 17.25 -6.49
N PHE A 49 12.35 16.61 -5.78
CA PHE A 49 12.57 15.33 -5.13
C PHE A 49 12.67 14.22 -6.18
N ASP A 50 13.79 13.51 -6.22
CA ASP A 50 13.99 12.34 -7.06
C ASP A 50 13.48 11.07 -6.35
N PRO A 51 12.39 10.44 -6.84
CA PRO A 51 11.84 9.23 -6.22
C PRO A 51 12.54 7.94 -6.68
N THR A 52 13.57 8.01 -7.53
CA THR A 52 14.17 6.81 -8.15
C THR A 52 15.36 6.26 -7.38
N ASP A 53 16.12 7.09 -6.66
CA ASP A 53 17.22 6.63 -5.81
C ASP A 53 16.71 6.17 -4.44
N ARG A 54 16.60 4.85 -4.29
CA ARG A 54 16.17 4.19 -3.04
C ARG A 54 16.93 4.66 -1.80
N SER A 55 18.23 4.92 -1.91
CA SER A 55 19.06 5.29 -0.76
C SER A 55 18.74 6.71 -0.29
N THR A 56 18.60 7.65 -1.23
CA THR A 56 18.24 9.04 -0.91
C THR A 56 16.81 9.14 -0.37
N VAL A 57 15.88 8.37 -0.94
CA VAL A 57 14.50 8.29 -0.44
C VAL A 57 14.47 7.79 0.99
N LEU A 58 15.15 6.67 1.29
CA LEU A 58 15.20 6.12 2.65
C LEU A 58 15.82 7.11 3.64
N ALA A 59 16.92 7.77 3.25
CA ALA A 59 17.55 8.80 4.08
C ALA A 59 16.59 9.96 4.36
N HIS A 60 15.86 10.43 3.34
CA HIS A 60 14.85 11.46 3.49
C HIS A 60 13.72 11.01 4.44
N LEU A 61 13.19 9.80 4.29
CA LEU A 61 12.11 9.30 5.15
C LEU A 61 12.54 9.22 6.62
N ILE A 62 13.77 8.74 6.89
CA ILE A 62 14.34 8.67 8.24
C ILE A 62 14.53 10.08 8.82
N GLU A 63 15.05 11.02 8.03
CA GLU A 63 15.24 12.42 8.44
C GLU A 63 13.90 13.06 8.85
N ARG A 64 12.86 12.90 8.02
CA ARG A 64 11.53 13.47 8.29
C ARG A 64 10.83 12.80 9.46
N GLN A 65 10.96 11.49 9.58
CA GLN A 65 10.48 10.76 10.75
C GLN A 65 11.14 11.28 12.04
N GLY A 66 12.45 11.53 12.02
CA GLY A 66 13.18 12.14 13.13
C GLY A 66 12.71 13.56 13.47
N ALA A 67 12.24 14.32 12.49
CA ALA A 67 11.64 15.65 12.66
C ALA A 67 10.15 15.61 13.10
N GLY A 68 9.53 14.43 13.20
CA GLY A 68 8.09 14.29 13.48
C GLY A 68 7.21 14.74 12.31
N GLU A 69 7.75 14.78 11.10
CA GLU A 69 7.05 15.14 9.87
C GLU A 69 6.67 13.87 9.10
N ILE A 70 5.46 13.85 8.54
CA ILE A 70 4.95 12.76 7.71
C ILE A 70 5.10 13.15 6.23
N PRO A 71 6.03 12.53 5.49
CA PRO A 71 6.19 12.76 4.05
C PRO A 71 4.96 12.27 3.27
N VAL A 72 4.48 13.07 2.32
CA VAL A 72 3.34 12.72 1.46
C VAL A 72 3.62 13.04 0.00
N GLY A 73 3.07 12.22 -0.91
CA GLY A 73 3.24 12.32 -2.36
C GLY A 73 3.85 11.04 -2.96
N LEU A 74 4.50 11.17 -4.11
CA LEU A 74 5.29 10.09 -4.70
C LEU A 74 6.62 9.98 -3.94
N LEU A 75 6.73 8.96 -3.08
CA LEU A 75 7.90 8.78 -2.23
C LEU A 75 8.99 7.94 -2.91
N TYR A 76 8.61 6.93 -3.68
CA TYR A 76 9.56 6.04 -4.34
C TYR A 76 8.94 5.44 -5.61
N MET A 77 9.74 5.27 -6.64
CA MET A 77 9.39 4.55 -7.86
C MET A 77 10.61 3.81 -8.38
N ASN A 78 10.48 2.52 -8.64
CA ASN A 78 11.51 1.73 -9.33
C ASN A 78 11.06 1.46 -10.77
N GLU A 79 11.70 2.13 -11.72
CA GLU A 79 11.39 1.97 -13.15
C GLU A 79 11.98 0.69 -13.76
N GLU A 80 12.98 0.09 -13.11
CA GLU A 80 13.62 -1.17 -13.54
C GLU A 80 12.89 -2.42 -13.05
N GLY A 81 11.78 -2.25 -12.31
CA GLY A 81 10.98 -3.36 -11.81
C GLY A 81 10.35 -4.16 -12.94
N VAL A 82 10.58 -5.49 -12.94
CA VAL A 82 9.91 -6.39 -13.89
C VAL A 82 8.43 -6.51 -13.51
N GLU A 83 7.55 -6.40 -14.50
CA GLU A 83 6.11 -6.55 -14.33
C GLU A 83 5.77 -7.98 -13.85
N MET A 84 4.74 -8.14 -13.02
CA MET A 84 4.47 -9.42 -12.36
C MET A 84 4.16 -10.55 -13.34
N HIS A 85 3.40 -10.27 -14.40
CA HIS A 85 3.07 -11.25 -15.43
C HIS A 85 4.30 -11.66 -16.25
N GLU A 86 5.19 -10.71 -16.55
CA GLU A 86 6.46 -10.97 -17.21
C GLU A 86 7.37 -11.85 -16.32
N ALA A 87 7.51 -11.49 -15.05
CA ALA A 87 8.32 -12.26 -14.09
C ALA A 87 7.78 -13.69 -13.87
N THR A 88 6.46 -13.85 -13.83
CA THR A 88 5.78 -15.14 -13.61
C THR A 88 5.62 -15.94 -14.91
N LYS A 89 5.95 -15.35 -16.07
CA LYS A 89 5.77 -15.93 -17.41
C LYS A 89 4.33 -16.42 -17.63
N THR A 90 3.37 -15.66 -17.11
CA THR A 90 1.95 -15.95 -17.36
C THR A 90 1.56 -15.58 -18.78
N VAL A 91 0.47 -16.16 -19.25
CA VAL A 91 -0.12 -15.82 -20.55
C VAL A 91 -0.80 -14.44 -20.50
N ASP A 92 -0.89 -13.78 -21.66
CA ASP A 92 -1.54 -12.46 -21.79
C ASP A 92 -3.05 -12.50 -21.57
N ARG A 93 -3.67 -13.69 -21.66
CA ARG A 93 -5.11 -13.89 -21.43
C ARG A 93 -5.40 -13.88 -19.93
N PRO A 94 -6.51 -13.23 -19.48
CA PRO A 94 -6.98 -13.38 -18.10
C PRO A 94 -7.11 -14.86 -17.71
N LEU A 95 -6.59 -15.22 -16.54
CA LEU A 95 -6.56 -16.62 -16.09
C LEU A 95 -7.97 -17.22 -15.94
N VAL A 96 -8.98 -16.39 -15.68
CA VAL A 96 -10.40 -16.78 -15.58
C VAL A 96 -11.00 -17.22 -16.92
N ASP A 97 -10.42 -16.78 -18.03
CA ASP A 97 -10.89 -17.07 -19.39
C ASP A 97 -10.09 -18.21 -20.04
N LEU A 98 -9.18 -18.86 -19.30
CA LEU A 98 -8.44 -20.00 -19.81
C LEU A 98 -9.32 -21.26 -19.81
N PRO A 99 -9.51 -21.91 -20.97
CA PRO A 99 -10.29 -23.14 -21.01
C PRO A 99 -9.56 -24.27 -20.29
N TYR A 100 -10.33 -25.12 -19.61
CA TYR A 100 -9.80 -26.24 -18.83
C TYR A 100 -8.87 -27.17 -19.64
N SER A 101 -9.15 -27.34 -20.94
CA SER A 101 -8.32 -28.14 -21.84
C SER A 101 -6.90 -27.62 -22.02
N GLU A 102 -6.67 -26.31 -21.87
CA GLU A 102 -5.34 -25.70 -21.92
C GLU A 102 -4.62 -25.81 -20.56
N LEU A 103 -5.36 -25.77 -19.46
CA LEU A 103 -4.83 -25.91 -18.10
C LEU A 103 -4.40 -27.35 -17.78
N CYS A 104 -5.07 -28.33 -18.39
CA CYS A 104 -4.80 -29.76 -18.18
C CYS A 104 -4.54 -30.46 -19.52
N PRO A 105 -3.29 -30.50 -20.02
CA PRO A 105 -2.94 -31.10 -21.31
C PRO A 105 -2.97 -32.64 -21.33
N GLY A 106 -3.38 -33.28 -20.23
CA GLY A 106 -3.58 -34.73 -20.12
C GLY A 106 -2.31 -35.55 -19.89
N SER A 107 -2.48 -36.86 -19.76
CA SER A 107 -1.40 -37.82 -19.45
C SER A 107 -0.34 -37.91 -20.53
N ALA A 108 -0.70 -37.75 -21.81
CA ALA A 108 0.24 -37.80 -22.92
C ALA A 108 1.31 -36.69 -22.86
N ALA A 109 0.93 -35.47 -22.47
CA ALA A 109 1.86 -34.37 -22.28
C ALA A 109 2.82 -34.62 -21.10
N LEU A 110 2.32 -35.23 -20.04
CA LEU A 110 3.14 -35.62 -18.88
C LEU A 110 4.15 -36.71 -19.26
N GLU A 111 3.74 -37.75 -19.99
CA GLU A 111 4.65 -38.79 -20.49
C GLU A 111 5.77 -38.22 -21.37
N ALA A 112 5.43 -37.28 -22.26
CA ALA A 112 6.42 -36.60 -23.10
C ALA A 112 7.46 -35.82 -22.27
N LEU A 113 7.03 -35.16 -21.19
CA LEU A 113 7.92 -34.45 -20.29
C LEU A 113 8.83 -35.40 -19.49
N GLN A 114 8.30 -36.53 -19.02
CA GLN A 114 9.08 -37.53 -18.28
C GLN A 114 10.19 -38.17 -19.12
N LYS A 115 9.97 -38.41 -20.42
CA LYS A 115 10.99 -38.93 -21.34
C LYS A 115 12.23 -38.04 -21.46
N ARG A 116 12.15 -36.77 -21.06
CA ARG A 116 13.28 -35.83 -21.09
C ARG A 116 14.25 -36.01 -19.92
N TYR A 117 13.84 -36.77 -18.91
CA TYR A 117 14.59 -37.02 -17.67
C TYR A 117 14.96 -38.49 -17.47
N VAL A 118 14.62 -39.35 -18.44
CA VAL A 118 14.98 -40.78 -18.49
C VAL A 118 16.09 -40.99 -19.50
#